data_AF-A0A377M8H5-F1
#
_entry.id   AF-A0A377M8H5-F1
#
_cell.length_a   1.000
_cell.length_b   1.000
_cell.length_c   1.000
_cell.angle_alpha   90.00
_cell.angle_beta   90.00
_cell.angle_gamma   90.00
#
_symmetry.space_group_name_H-M   'P 1'
#
loop_
_entity.id
_entity.type
_entity.pdbx_description
1 polymer ?
#
loop_
_entity_poly.entity_id
_entity_poly.type
_entity_poly.pdbx_seq_one_letter_code
_entity_poly.pdbx_strand_id
1 'polypeptide(L)' 'MPQSALFTGIIPPVSTIFTADGQLDKQGTAALIDDLIAAGVDGLFFLGQRR' A
#
# COMPACT_ATOMS: atom_id res chain seq x y z
N MET A 1 16.22 -20.35 -19.79
CA MET A 1 15.90 -18.91 -19.84
C MET A 1 15.42 -18.52 -18.45
N PRO A 2 16.01 -17.53 -17.76
CA PRO A 2 15.44 -17.06 -16.51
C PRO A 2 14.06 -16.46 -16.80
N GLN A 3 13.06 -16.87 -16.03
CA GLN A 3 11.71 -16.29 -16.08
C GLN A 3 11.83 -14.83 -15.64
N SER A 4 11.41 -13.88 -16.48
CA SER A 4 11.37 -12.48 -16.08
C SER A 4 10.45 -12.33 -14.87
N ALA A 5 10.88 -11.60 -13.84
CA ALA A 5 10.08 -11.37 -12.64
C ALA A 5 8.78 -10.65 -13.02
N LEU A 6 7.63 -11.18 -12.58
CA LEU A 6 6.31 -10.66 -12.93
C LEU A 6 5.98 -9.34 -12.23
N PHE A 7 6.54 -9.09 -11.06
CA PHE A 7 6.34 -7.87 -10.28
C PHE A 7 7.70 -7.24 -9.94
N THR A 8 7.91 -6.01 -10.38
CA THR A 8 9.17 -5.28 -10.26
C THR A 8 8.88 -3.81 -9.98
N GLY A 9 9.82 -3.13 -9.31
CA GLY A 9 9.69 -1.71 -8.98
C GLY A 9 9.41 -1.46 -7.51
N ILE A 10 8.86 -0.30 -7.19
CA ILE A 10 8.55 0.16 -5.84
C ILE A 10 7.13 -0.29 -5.49
N ILE A 11 7.02 -1.25 -4.56
CA ILE A 11 5.74 -1.83 -4.11
C ILE A 11 5.68 -1.72 -2.58
N PRO A 12 5.26 -0.56 -2.02
CA PRO A 12 5.26 -0.37 -0.58
C PRO A 12 4.14 -1.15 0.11
N PRO A 13 4.34 -1.56 1.37
CA PRO A 13 3.25 -2.01 2.23
C PRO A 13 2.35 -0.83 2.60
N VAL A 14 1.05 -0.94 2.34
CA VAL A 14 0.08 0.10 2.69
C VAL A 14 -0.32 -0.05 4.15
N SER A 15 -0.21 1.04 4.91
CA SER A 15 -0.66 1.06 6.30
C SER A 15 -2.19 1.11 6.38
N THR A 16 -2.78 0.24 7.19
CA THR A 16 -4.20 0.31 7.54
C THR A 16 -4.42 1.39 8.59
N ILE A 17 -5.19 2.42 8.26
CA ILE A 17 -5.45 3.55 9.17
C ILE A 17 -6.69 3.26 9.99
N PHE A 18 -6.64 3.59 11.28
CA PHE A 18 -7.74 3.44 12.20
C PHE A 18 -8.10 4.80 12.82
N THR A 19 -9.38 5.00 13.11
CA THR A 19 -9.86 6.13 13.90
C THR A 19 -9.37 6.01 15.35
N ALA A 20 -9.52 7.08 16.13
CA ALA A 20 -9.18 7.06 17.56
C ALA A 20 -9.94 5.97 18.34
N ASP A 21 -11.16 5.63 17.91
CA ASP A 21 -11.98 4.56 18.49
C ASP A 21 -11.61 3.15 17.97
N GLY A 22 -10.52 3.04 17.21
CA GLY A 22 -10.02 1.78 16.66
C GLY A 22 -10.84 1.22 15.50
N GLN A 23 -11.74 2.00 14.89
CA GLN A 23 -12.47 1.58 13.70
C GLN A 23 -11.63 1.82 12.44
N LEU A 24 -11.86 1.03 11.38
CA LEU A 24 -11.18 1.26 10.11
C LEU A 24 -11.50 2.66 9.57
N ASP A 25 -10.47 3.49 9.40
CA ASP A 25 -10.59 4.77 8.73
C ASP A 25 -10.45 4.57 7.21
N LYS A 26 -11.61 4.46 6.55
CA LYS A 26 -11.68 4.27 5.10
C LYS A 26 -11.21 5.50 4.33
N GLN A 27 -11.49 6.71 4.83
CA GLN A 27 -11.13 7.94 4.13
C GLN A 27 -9.62 8.21 4.24
N GLY A 28 -9.05 8.09 5.43
CA GLY A 28 -7.61 8.19 5.62
C GLY A 28 -6.85 7.13 4.82
N THR A 29 -7.34 5.89 4.81
CA THR A 29 -6.71 4.82 4.02
C THR A 29 -6.79 5.11 2.51
N ALA A 30 -7.91 5.65 2.01
CA ALA A 30 -8.04 6.04 0.61
C ALA A 30 -7.09 7.19 0.23
N ALA A 31 -6.99 8.23 1.05
CA ALA A 31 -6.08 9.34 0.81
C ALA A 31 -4.61 8.89 0.73
N LEU A 32 -4.19 7.98 1.63
CA LEU A 32 -2.85 7.40 1.57
C LEU A 32 -2.61 6.61 0.28
N ILE A 33 -3.60 5.85 -0.19
CA ILE A 33 -3.51 5.11 -1.46
C ILE A 33 -3.32 6.09 -2.62
N ASP A 34 -4.13 7.16 -2.67
CA ASP A 34 -4.06 8.17 -3.72
C ASP A 34 -2.69 8.87 -3.73
N ASP A 35 -2.15 9.22 -2.56
CA ASP A 35 -0.81 9.82 -2.43
C ASP A 35 0.29 8.88 -2.94
N LEU A 36 0.21 7.58 -2.62
CA LEU A 36 1.18 6.59 -3.10
C LEU A 36 1.10 6.40 -4.61
N ILE A 37 -0.11 6.35 -5.17
CA ILE A 37 -0.31 6.27 -6.63
C ILE A 37 0.25 7.53 -7.29
N ALA A 38 -0.04 8.72 -6.75
CA ALA A 38 0.45 9.99 -7.26
C ALA A 38 1.99 10.10 -7.17
N ALA A 39 2.62 9.46 -6.18
CA ALA A 39 4.07 9.35 -6.06
C ALA A 39 4.72 8.41 -7.08
N GLY A 40 3.93 7.67 -7.88
CA GLY A 40 4.43 6.85 -8.98
C GLY A 40 4.94 5.47 -8.56
N VAL A 41 4.36 4.87 -7.52
CA VAL A 41 4.68 3.48 -7.14
C VAL A 41 4.22 2.48 -8.20
N ASP A 42 4.97 1.40 -8.37
CA ASP A 42 4.69 0.37 -9.38
C ASP A 42 3.60 -0.63 -8.93
N GLY A 43 3.26 -0.63 -7.64
CA GLY A 43 2.19 -1.44 -7.07
C GLY A 43 1.96 -1.16 -5.59
N LEU A 44 0.99 -1.83 -4.98
CA LEU A 44 0.65 -1.67 -3.57
C LEU A 44 0.51 -3.05 -2.90
N PHE A 45 1.07 -3.21 -1.70
CA PHE A 45 0.96 -4.44 -0.92
C PHE A 45 0.11 -4.23 0.33
N PHE A 46 -1.07 -4.85 0.37
CA PHE A 46 -2.04 -4.65 1.45
C PHE A 46 -1.96 -5.73 2.53
N LEU A 47 -2.33 -5.36 3.76
CA LEU A 47 -2.44 -6.26 4.92
C LEU A 47 -1.16 -7.08 5.19
N GLY A 48 -0.01 -6.51 4.83
CA GLY A 48 1.30 -7.05 5.12
C GLY A 48 1.68 -6.87 6.59
N GLN A 49 2.53 -7.76 7.10
CA GLN A 49 3.19 -7.56 8.38
C GLN A 49 4.28 -6.50 8.25
N ARG A 50 4.30 -5.50 9.15
CA ARG A 50 5.50 -4.70 9.41
C ARG A 50 6.23 -5.33 10.59
N ARG A 51 7.42 -5.91 10.36
CA ARG A 51 8.40 -6.13 11.43
C ARG A 51 9.23 -4.88 11.64
#